data_AF-A0A950N2M1-F1
#
_entry.id   AF-A0A950N2M1-F1
#
_cell.length_a   1.000
_cell.length_b   1.000
_cell.length_c   1.000
_cell.angle_alpha   90.00
_cell.angle_beta   90.00
_cell.angle_gamma   90.00
#
_symmetry.space_group_name_H-M   'P 1'
#
loop_
_entity.id
_entity.type
_entity.pdbx_description
1 polymer ?
#
loop_
_entity_poly.entity_id
_entity_poly.type
_entity_poly.pdbx_seq_one_letter_code
_entity_poly.pdbx_strand_id
1 'polypeptide(L)'
;MSKEAGQEIEHALKALAANILRVVRGAGKPVDLPLQAQRFLTSIMEYHEREGHYPEPELFAETIRLCDYHEHPGAIYDEWYAAERQIVRGSLQIVASEMLRQLTVCRTGEKEMLEGAEALEAIREKNRRGRGGGRKGSGSCDGNDKTRDEWRIGSRRAAPRLARTSSSRTK
;
A
#
# COMPACT_ATOMS: atom_id res chain seq x y z
N MET A 1 27.93 -5.26 -4.51
CA MET A 1 26.47 -5.40 -4.41
C MET A 1 25.94 -6.13 -5.63
N SER A 2 25.91 -7.46 -5.59
CA SER A 2 25.03 -8.20 -6.49
C SER A 2 23.59 -7.72 -6.26
N LYS A 3 22.99 -7.06 -7.26
CA LYS A 3 21.60 -6.56 -7.19
C LYS A 3 20.62 -7.67 -6.84
N GLU A 4 20.92 -8.89 -7.24
CA GLU A 4 20.07 -10.06 -7.05
C GLU A 4 19.99 -10.48 -5.57
N ALA A 5 21.13 -10.54 -4.86
CA ALA A 5 21.15 -10.92 -3.44
C ALA A 5 20.43 -9.89 -2.55
N GLY A 6 20.56 -8.59 -2.88
CA GLY A 6 19.80 -7.54 -2.20
C GLY A 6 18.30 -7.68 -2.41
N GLN A 7 17.85 -7.99 -3.64
CA GLN A 7 16.45 -8.18 -3.97
C GLN A 7 15.80 -9.36 -3.23
N GLU A 8 16.54 -10.43 -2.99
CA GLU A 8 16.07 -11.58 -2.21
C GLU A 8 15.74 -11.17 -0.76
N ILE A 9 16.62 -10.39 -0.13
CA ILE A 9 16.39 -9.83 1.21
C ILE A 9 15.17 -8.92 1.20
N GLU A 10 15.08 -8.00 0.24
CA GLU A 10 13.95 -7.07 0.14
C GLU A 10 12.62 -7.80 0.06
N HIS A 11 12.54 -8.81 -0.81
CA HIS A 11 11.33 -9.57 -1.03
C HIS A 11 10.93 -10.37 0.22
N ALA A 12 11.90 -11.05 0.85
CA ALA A 12 11.65 -11.83 2.07
C ALA A 12 11.18 -10.93 3.22
N LEU A 13 11.83 -9.77 3.41
CA LEU A 13 11.48 -8.80 4.45
C LEU A 13 10.10 -8.17 4.20
N LYS A 14 9.79 -7.76 2.96
CA LYS A 14 8.45 -7.24 2.59
C LYS A 14 7.35 -8.26 2.88
N ALA A 15 7.56 -9.53 2.53
CA ALA A 15 6.59 -10.59 2.77
C ALA A 15 6.34 -10.82 4.28
N LEU A 16 7.42 -10.89 5.07
CA LEU A 16 7.34 -11.03 6.52
C LEU A 16 6.63 -9.83 7.17
N ALA A 17 7.08 -8.61 6.87
CA ALA A 17 6.53 -7.38 7.44
C ALA A 17 5.03 -7.23 7.10
N ALA A 18 4.65 -7.47 5.84
CA ALA A 18 3.26 -7.42 5.42
C ALA A 18 2.38 -8.43 6.17
N ASN A 19 2.85 -9.67 6.37
CA ASN A 19 2.09 -10.66 7.12
C ASN A 19 1.98 -10.30 8.61
N ILE A 20 3.05 -9.77 9.23
CA ILE A 20 3.00 -9.27 10.62
C ILE A 20 1.91 -8.21 10.75
N LEU A 21 1.92 -7.18 9.90
CA LEU A 21 0.90 -6.12 9.91
C LEU A 21 -0.51 -6.68 9.72
N ARG A 22 -0.67 -7.66 8.83
CA ARG A 22 -1.96 -8.34 8.62
C ARG A 22 -2.39 -9.17 9.82
N VAL A 23 -1.47 -9.86 10.50
CA VAL A 23 -1.76 -10.63 11.72
C VAL A 23 -2.23 -9.71 12.84
N VAL A 24 -1.56 -8.58 13.03
CA VAL A 24 -1.99 -7.54 14.01
C VAL A 24 -3.42 -7.07 13.72
N ARG A 25 -3.81 -6.98 12.44
CA ARG A 25 -5.17 -6.63 12.01
C ARG A 25 -6.16 -7.79 11.94
N GLY A 26 -5.76 -9.01 12.28
CA GLY A 26 -6.61 -10.22 12.21
C GLY A 26 -6.86 -10.78 10.80
N ALA A 27 -6.14 -10.30 9.79
CA ALA A 27 -6.28 -10.70 8.37
C ALA A 27 -5.05 -11.42 7.80
N GLY A 28 -4.08 -11.76 8.66
CA GLY A 28 -2.83 -12.44 8.31
C GLY A 28 -2.88 -13.93 8.61
N LYS A 29 -1.75 -14.60 8.36
CA LYS A 29 -1.56 -16.03 8.63
C LYS A 29 -0.47 -16.21 9.70
N PRO A 30 -0.84 -16.34 10.99
CA PRO A 30 0.15 -16.50 12.07
C PRO A 30 1.06 -17.71 11.88
N VAL A 31 0.53 -18.80 11.31
CA VAL A 31 1.27 -20.04 11.03
C VAL A 31 2.39 -19.87 10.01
N ASP A 32 2.34 -18.84 9.17
CA ASP A 32 3.36 -18.56 8.16
C ASP A 32 4.54 -17.75 8.73
N LEU A 33 4.39 -17.15 9.92
CA LEU A 33 5.42 -16.27 10.50
C LEU A 33 6.77 -16.98 10.69
N PRO A 34 6.86 -18.20 11.26
CA PRO A 34 8.14 -18.87 11.43
C PRO A 34 8.86 -19.13 10.11
N LEU A 35 8.13 -19.56 9.07
CA LEU A 35 8.69 -19.83 7.76
C LEU A 35 9.16 -18.55 7.04
N GLN A 36 8.39 -17.46 7.16
CA GLN A 36 8.77 -16.18 6.58
C GLN A 36 9.98 -15.57 7.29
N ALA A 37 10.06 -15.69 8.62
CA ALA A 37 11.22 -15.28 9.40
C ALA A 37 12.47 -16.08 9.03
N GLN A 38 12.34 -17.41 8.90
CA GLN A 38 13.44 -18.26 8.44
C GLN A 38 13.93 -17.84 7.06
N ARG A 39 13.04 -17.64 6.09
CA ARG A 39 13.41 -17.20 4.73
C ARG A 39 14.18 -15.88 4.72
N PHE A 40 13.75 -14.92 5.53
CA PHE A 40 14.46 -13.65 5.69
C PHE A 40 15.87 -13.85 6.27
N LEU A 41 16.02 -14.63 7.34
CA LEU A 41 17.32 -14.92 7.92
C LEU A 41 18.24 -15.65 6.94
N THR A 42 17.72 -16.66 6.23
CA THR A 42 18.46 -17.37 5.19
C THR A 42 18.97 -16.41 4.11
N SER A 43 18.14 -15.49 3.63
CA SER A 43 18.58 -14.50 2.61
C SER A 43 19.71 -13.59 3.10
N ILE A 44 19.74 -13.22 4.38
CA ILE A 44 20.84 -12.44 4.97
C ILE A 44 22.11 -13.28 5.06
N MET A 45 21.99 -14.54 5.46
CA MET A 45 23.14 -15.46 5.54
C MET A 45 23.75 -15.71 4.16
N GLU A 46 22.92 -15.99 3.16
CA GLU A 46 23.36 -16.18 1.77
C GLU A 46 24.00 -14.92 1.19
N TYR A 47 23.47 -13.72 1.53
CA TYR A 47 24.11 -12.46 1.17
C TYR A 47 25.52 -12.34 1.78
N HIS A 48 25.65 -12.62 3.08
CA HIS A 48 26.93 -12.55 3.78
C HIS A 48 27.95 -13.55 3.23
N GLU A 49 27.52 -14.78 2.91
CA GLU A 49 28.38 -15.79 2.28
C GLU A 49 28.90 -15.34 0.91
N ARG A 50 28.10 -14.60 0.14
CA ARG A 50 28.45 -14.11 -1.21
C ARG A 50 29.31 -12.84 -1.19
N GLU A 51 28.94 -11.85 -0.39
CA GLU A 51 29.55 -10.52 -0.42
C GLU A 51 30.63 -10.33 0.67
N GLY A 52 30.72 -11.24 1.65
CA GLY A 52 31.70 -11.20 2.73
C GLY A 52 31.43 -10.15 3.81
N HIS A 53 30.26 -9.51 3.77
CA HIS A 53 29.79 -8.56 4.77
C HIS A 53 28.26 -8.62 4.89
N TYR A 54 27.71 -8.09 5.98
CA TYR A 54 26.26 -7.99 6.15
C TYR A 54 25.69 -6.85 5.30
N PRO A 55 24.39 -6.88 4.95
CA PRO A 55 23.73 -5.77 4.27
C PRO A 55 23.73 -4.50 5.13
N GLU A 56 23.83 -3.35 4.47
CA GLU A 56 23.79 -2.05 5.13
C GLU A 56 22.41 -1.79 5.79
N PRO A 57 22.36 -1.11 6.94
CA PRO A 57 21.12 -0.79 7.65
C PRO A 57 20.04 -0.12 6.77
N GLU A 58 20.48 0.72 5.83
CA GLU A 58 19.64 1.47 4.90
C GLU A 58 18.78 0.55 4.04
N LEU A 59 19.30 -0.61 3.62
CA LEU A 59 18.55 -1.59 2.84
C LEU A 59 17.28 -2.03 3.58
N PHE A 60 17.39 -2.35 4.87
CA PHE A 60 16.25 -2.77 5.67
C PHE A 60 15.26 -1.63 5.86
N ALA A 61 15.76 -0.43 6.17
CA ALA A 61 14.95 0.75 6.42
C ALA A 61 14.15 1.16 5.18
N GLU A 62 14.77 1.17 3.99
CA GLU A 62 14.12 1.50 2.72
C GLU A 62 13.12 0.42 2.31
N THR A 63 13.43 -0.86 2.54
CA THR A 63 12.56 -1.98 2.17
C THR A 63 11.18 -1.93 2.82
N ILE A 64 11.13 -1.59 4.11
CA ILE A 64 9.88 -1.56 4.91
C ILE A 64 9.29 -0.16 5.04
N ARG A 65 9.99 0.86 4.53
CA ARG A 65 9.44 2.20 4.45
C ARG A 65 8.21 2.14 3.55
N LEU A 66 7.08 2.64 4.05
CA LEU A 66 5.92 2.89 3.22
C LEU A 66 6.24 4.10 2.34
N CYS A 67 6.92 3.87 1.20
CA CYS A 67 7.29 4.95 0.28
C CYS A 67 6.07 5.78 -0.09
N ASP A 68 6.24 7.10 -0.09
CA ASP A 68 5.27 8.02 -0.65
C ASP A 68 5.18 7.75 -2.15
N TYR A 69 3.97 7.48 -2.65
CA TYR A 69 3.72 7.21 -4.08
C TYR A 69 4.10 8.38 -5.01
N HIS A 70 4.59 9.49 -4.43
CA HIS A 70 4.98 10.73 -5.10
C HIS A 70 6.48 10.89 -5.37
N GLU A 71 7.33 9.90 -5.07
CA GLU A 71 8.74 9.94 -5.52
C GLU A 71 8.90 9.69 -7.04
N HIS A 72 7.81 9.48 -7.78
CA HIS A 72 7.81 9.47 -9.24
C HIS A 72 7.83 10.89 -9.82
N PRO A 73 8.85 11.25 -10.64
CA PRO A 73 8.88 12.53 -11.35
C PRO A 73 7.65 12.65 -12.26
N GLY A 74 6.72 13.54 -11.90
CA GLY A 74 5.46 13.77 -12.64
C GLY A 74 4.18 13.36 -11.93
N ALA A 75 4.26 12.76 -10.74
CA ALA A 75 3.08 12.61 -9.88
C ALA A 75 2.65 14.00 -9.40
N ILE A 76 1.42 14.42 -9.74
CA ILE A 76 0.82 15.63 -9.15
C ILE A 76 0.82 15.43 -7.63
N TYR A 77 1.48 16.34 -6.92
CA TYR A 77 1.53 16.32 -5.45
C TYR A 77 0.11 16.56 -4.95
N ASP A 78 -0.57 15.49 -4.55
CA ASP A 78 -1.92 15.59 -4.02
C ASP A 78 -1.81 15.86 -2.52
N GLU A 79 -2.11 17.09 -2.11
CA GLU A 79 -2.17 17.51 -0.70
C GLU A 79 -3.00 16.50 0.14
N TRP A 80 -4.02 15.87 -0.47
CA TRP A 80 -4.82 14.84 0.17
C TRP A 80 -4.01 13.59 0.51
N TYR A 81 -3.25 13.10 -0.47
CA TYR A 81 -2.46 11.89 -0.31
C TYR A 81 -1.33 12.09 0.71
N ALA A 82 -0.68 13.25 0.69
CA ALA A 82 0.35 13.61 1.67
C ALA A 82 -0.21 13.59 3.11
N ALA A 83 -1.40 14.18 3.32
CA ALA A 83 -2.07 14.18 4.61
C ALA A 83 -2.49 12.76 5.04
N GLU A 84 -3.01 11.93 4.11
CA GLU A 84 -3.34 10.53 4.39
C GLU A 84 -2.10 9.71 4.79
N ARG A 85 -0.96 9.91 4.11
CA ARG A 85 0.31 9.26 4.45
C ARG A 85 0.83 9.66 5.83
N GLN A 86 0.72 10.95 6.18
CA GLN A 86 1.10 11.45 7.49
C GLN A 86 0.26 10.78 8.60
N ILE A 87 -1.05 10.62 8.40
CA ILE A 87 -1.94 9.90 9.33
C ILE A 87 -1.48 8.44 9.49
N VAL A 88 -1.21 7.75 8.38
CA VAL A 88 -0.78 6.33 8.41
C VAL A 88 0.54 6.18 9.14
N ARG A 89 1.53 7.06 8.89
CA ARG A 89 2.83 7.04 9.57
C ARG A 89 2.69 7.24 11.08
N GLY A 90 1.98 8.29 11.50
CA GLY A 90 1.72 8.55 12.92
C GLY A 90 1.01 7.37 13.60
N SER A 91 0.00 6.80 12.92
CA SER A 91 -0.74 5.62 13.42
C SER A 91 0.17 4.40 13.61
N LEU A 92 1.05 4.11 12.65
CA LEU A 92 1.98 2.98 12.75
C LEU A 92 3.01 3.19 13.86
N GLN A 93 3.47 4.41 14.06
CA GLN A 93 4.37 4.74 15.17
C GLN A 93 3.70 4.54 16.53
N ILE A 94 2.42 4.92 16.68
CA ILE A 94 1.65 4.65 17.90
C ILE A 94 1.59 3.15 18.14
N VAL A 95 1.15 2.36 17.15
CA VAL A 95 1.05 0.90 17.28
C VAL A 95 2.40 0.28 17.65
N ALA A 96 3.49 0.69 17.00
CA ALA A 96 4.83 0.20 17.34
C ALA A 96 5.25 0.57 18.77
N SER A 97 4.96 1.80 19.19
CA SER A 97 5.25 2.29 20.56
C SER A 97 4.47 1.51 21.61
N GLU A 98 3.20 1.22 21.36
CA GLU A 98 2.35 0.41 22.24
C GLU A 98 2.86 -1.03 22.35
N MET A 99 3.21 -1.66 21.22
CA MET A 99 3.78 -3.02 21.22
C MET A 99 5.09 -3.10 22.02
N LEU A 100 5.93 -2.05 21.96
CA LEU A 100 7.19 -1.96 22.69
C LEU A 100 7.05 -1.37 24.11
N ARG A 101 5.84 -0.96 24.53
CA ARG A 101 5.56 -0.27 25.80
C ARG A 101 6.40 1.02 26.00
N GLN A 102 6.67 1.73 24.90
CA GLN A 102 7.46 2.97 24.90
C GLN A 102 6.54 4.20 24.84
N LEU A 103 6.06 4.64 26.00
CA LEU A 103 5.05 5.71 26.11
C LEU A 103 5.49 7.06 25.51
N THR A 104 6.79 7.36 25.45
CA THR A 104 7.29 8.67 24.96
C THR A 104 7.17 8.80 23.44
N VAL A 105 7.39 7.71 22.68
CA VAL A 105 7.32 7.71 21.21
C VAL A 105 5.87 7.76 20.73
N CYS A 106 4.92 7.35 21.58
CA CYS A 106 3.47 7.46 21.37
C CYS A 106 3.02 8.91 21.12
N ARG A 107 3.52 9.87 21.91
CA ARG A 107 3.14 11.30 21.78
C ARG A 107 3.55 11.92 20.46
N THR A 108 4.71 11.53 19.92
CA THR A 108 5.17 11.98 18.59
C THR A 108 4.27 11.40 17.50
N GLY A 109 3.92 10.12 17.59
CA GLY A 109 3.00 9.48 16.64
C GLY A 109 1.59 10.10 16.69
N GLU A 110 1.08 10.40 17.88
CA GLU A 110 -0.20 11.10 18.07
C GLU A 110 -0.19 12.48 17.41
N LYS A 111 0.87 13.26 17.63
CA LYS A 111 1.03 14.58 17.01
C LYS A 111 1.04 14.48 15.48
N GLU A 112 1.87 13.60 14.91
CA GLU A 112 1.96 13.42 13.46
C GLU A 112 0.61 12.99 12.85
N MET A 113 -0.10 12.07 13.52
CA MET A 113 -1.42 11.63 13.09
C MET A 113 -2.46 12.76 13.11
N LEU A 114 -2.48 13.58 14.17
CA LEU A 114 -3.42 14.69 14.32
C LEU A 114 -3.15 15.80 13.30
N GLU A 115 -1.89 16.17 13.07
CA GLU A 115 -1.51 17.16 12.05
C GLU A 115 -1.96 16.73 10.64
N GLY A 116 -1.82 15.43 10.31
CA GLY A 116 -2.35 14.90 9.05
C GLY A 116 -3.88 14.95 8.97
N ALA A 117 -4.59 14.71 10.09
CA ALA A 117 -6.05 14.82 10.14
C ALA A 117 -6.53 16.27 9.94
N GLU A 118 -5.88 17.23 10.59
CA GLU A 118 -6.13 18.66 10.42
C GLU A 118 -5.91 19.10 8.96
N ALA A 119 -4.86 18.61 8.31
CA ALA A 119 -4.59 18.87 6.90
C ALA A 119 -5.73 18.34 5.99
N LEU A 120 -6.23 17.12 6.23
CA LEU A 120 -7.39 16.59 5.49
C LEU A 120 -8.65 17.43 5.69
N GLU A 121 -8.91 17.92 6.90
CA GLU A 121 -10.05 18.78 7.19
C GLU A 121 -9.95 20.12 6.47
N ALA A 122 -8.76 20.74 6.44
CA ALA A 122 -8.51 21.97 5.70
C ALA A 122 -8.77 21.80 4.19
N ILE A 123 -8.35 20.68 3.60
CA ILE A 123 -8.60 20.35 2.18
C ILE A 123 -10.10 20.18 1.93
N ARG A 124 -10.83 19.49 2.82
CA ARG A 124 -12.29 19.32 2.72
C ARG A 124 -13.01 20.65 2.76
N GLU A 125 -12.62 21.55 3.66
CA GLU A 125 -13.23 22.87 3.79
C GLU A 125 -12.94 23.76 2.57
N LYS A 126 -11.71 23.74 2.04
CA LYS A 126 -11.34 24.40 0.77
C LYS A 126 -12.22 23.91 -0.38
N ASN A 127 -12.42 22.60 -0.49
CA ASN A 127 -13.29 21.99 -1.51
C ASN A 127 -14.76 22.36 -1.35
N ARG A 128 -15.26 22.48 -0.11
CA ARG A 128 -16.62 22.94 0.18
C ARG A 128 -16.84 24.39 -0.26
N ARG A 129 -15.89 25.29 0.05
CA ARG A 129 -15.93 26.71 -0.34
C ARG A 129 -15.80 26.91 -1.84
N GLY A 130 -14.91 26.17 -2.50
CA GLY A 130 -14.71 26.24 -3.95
C GLY A 130 -15.93 25.78 -4.77
N ARG A 131 -16.68 24.79 -4.27
CA ARG A 131 -17.93 24.33 -4.91
C ARG A 131 -19.12 25.29 -4.69
N GLY A 132 -19.08 26.12 -3.65
CA GLY A 132 -20.12 27.12 -3.36
C GLY A 132 -20.02 28.41 -4.20
N GLY A 133 -18.85 28.72 -4.77
CA GLY A 133 -18.61 29.94 -5.56
C GLY A 133 -18.75 29.82 -7.08
N GLY A 134 -18.92 28.60 -7.61
CA GLY A 134 -18.80 28.29 -9.05
C GLY A 134 -20.11 27.95 -9.77
N ARG A 135 -21.26 28.52 -9.37
CA ARG A 135 -22.52 28.45 -10.14
C ARG A 135 -23.16 29.83 -10.27
N LYS A 136 -22.48 30.74 -10.97
CA LYS A 136 -23.11 31.90 -11.62
C LYS A 136 -22.56 32.03 -13.04
N GLY A 137 -23.42 31.72 -14.01
CA GLY A 137 -23.41 32.28 -15.36
C GLY A 137 -22.35 31.79 -16.34
N SER A 138 -22.68 30.76 -17.10
CA SER A 138 -22.45 30.79 -18.55
C SER A 138 -23.51 29.92 -19.24
N GLY A 139 -24.66 30.53 -19.52
CA GLY A 139 -25.44 30.11 -20.66
C GLY A 139 -24.62 30.43 -21.91
N SER A 140 -24.19 29.39 -22.61
CA SER A 140 -23.89 29.46 -24.04
C SER A 140 -24.20 28.08 -24.59
N CYS A 141 -25.37 27.99 -25.20
CA CYS A 141 -25.69 27.04 -26.23
C CYS A 141 -24.59 27.14 -27.29
N ASP A 142 -23.86 26.07 -27.54
CA ASP A 142 -23.36 25.75 -28.88
C ASP A 142 -22.91 24.29 -28.91
N GLY A 143 -23.45 23.58 -29.89
CA GLY A 143 -23.39 22.13 -29.98
C GLY A 143 -22.05 21.60 -30.47
N ASN A 144 -21.75 20.37 -30.08
CA ASN A 144 -21.49 19.30 -31.04
C ASN A 144 -21.57 17.95 -30.32
N ASP A 145 -22.75 17.34 -30.39
CA ASP A 145 -23.04 16.01 -29.87
C ASP A 145 -22.71 14.97 -30.95
N LYS A 146 -21.42 14.65 -31.13
CA LYS A 146 -20.95 13.52 -31.96
C LYS A 146 -19.60 13.02 -31.46
N THR A 147 -19.59 12.06 -30.53
CA THR A 147 -18.51 11.04 -30.36
C THR A 147 -18.73 10.11 -29.15
N ARG A 148 -19.98 9.88 -28.72
CA ARG A 148 -20.26 9.05 -27.54
C ARG A 148 -21.18 7.87 -27.85
N ASP A 149 -20.83 7.04 -28.84
CA ASP A 149 -21.59 5.80 -29.11
C ASP A 149 -20.78 4.57 -29.58
N GLU A 150 -19.43 4.54 -29.47
CA GLU A 150 -18.64 3.42 -30.05
C GLU A 150 -17.98 2.44 -29.07
N TRP A 151 -18.35 2.39 -27.78
CA TRP A 151 -17.78 1.39 -26.85
C TRP A 151 -18.82 0.55 -26.09
N ARG A 152 -19.97 0.28 -26.69
CA ARG A 152 -21.01 -0.58 -26.08
C ARG A 152 -21.55 -1.69 -26.97
N ILE A 153 -20.71 -2.34 -27.79
CA ILE A 153 -21.07 -3.63 -28.42
C ILE A 153 -19.83 -4.52 -28.46
N GLY A 154 -19.76 -5.53 -27.57
CA GLY A 154 -18.68 -6.52 -27.63
C GLY A 154 -18.40 -7.37 -26.40
N SER A 155 -19.41 -7.77 -25.61
CA SER A 155 -19.19 -8.75 -24.52
C SER A 155 -20.46 -9.56 -24.23
N ARG A 156 -20.87 -10.38 -25.20
CA ARG A 156 -21.71 -11.57 -24.95
C ARG A 156 -21.12 -12.74 -25.74
N ARG A 157 -20.55 -13.70 -25.01
CA ARG A 157 -20.19 -15.11 -25.31
C ARG A 157 -18.93 -15.42 -24.47
N ALA A 158 -18.79 -16.46 -23.69
CA ALA A 158 -19.62 -17.59 -23.31
C ALA A 158 -19.00 -18.17 -22.02
N ALA A 159 -19.82 -18.61 -21.06
CA ALA A 159 -19.32 -19.33 -19.89
C ALA A 159 -18.86 -20.75 -20.29
N PRO A 160 -17.73 -21.26 -19.78
CA PRO A 160 -17.37 -22.66 -19.96
C PRO A 160 -18.28 -23.55 -19.10
N ARG A 161 -19.02 -24.45 -19.76
CA ARG A 161 -19.77 -25.55 -19.15
C ARG A 161 -18.80 -26.49 -18.42
N LEU A 162 -19.07 -26.72 -17.14
CA LEU A 162 -18.46 -27.78 -16.34
C LEU A 162 -18.72 -29.14 -17.00
N ALA A 163 -17.65 -29.81 -17.41
CA ALA A 163 -17.68 -31.20 -17.84
C ALA A 163 -17.95 -32.09 -16.61
N ARG A 164 -19.13 -32.73 -16.60
CA ARG A 164 -19.42 -33.88 -15.75
C ARG A 164 -18.57 -35.06 -16.24
N THR A 165 -17.55 -35.46 -15.49
CA THR A 165 -16.94 -36.77 -15.65
C THR A 165 -17.77 -37.79 -14.85
N SER A 166 -18.50 -38.61 -15.59
CA SER A 166 -19.04 -39.87 -15.11
C SER A 166 -17.90 -40.90 -15.01
N SER A 167 -17.64 -41.45 -13.83
CA SER A 167 -17.02 -42.77 -13.72
C SER A 167 -17.63 -43.56 -12.58
N SER A 168 -18.37 -44.59 -13.02
CA SER A 168 -18.57 -45.94 -12.47
C SER A 168 -18.88 -46.18 -10.99
N ARG A 169 -20.01 -46.87 -10.79
CA ARG A 169 -20.46 -47.55 -9.58
C ARG A 169 -20.37 -49.07 -9.82
N THR A 170 -19.83 -49.80 -8.84
CA THR A 170 -20.01 -51.25 -8.52
C THR A 170 -19.53 -52.29 -9.55
N LYS A 171 -18.92 -53.43 -9.20
CA LYS A 171 -18.97 -54.33 -8.03
C LYS A 171 -17.58 -54.92 -7.77
#